data_AF-A0A1V5L6W6-F1
#
_entry.id   AF-A0A1V5L6W6-F1
#
_cell.length_a   1.000
_cell.length_b   1.000
_cell.length_c   1.000
_cell.angle_alpha   90.00
_cell.angle_beta   90.00
_cell.angle_gamma   90.00
#
_symmetry.space_group_name_H-M   'P 1'
#
loop_
_entity.id
_entity.type
_entity.pdbx_description
1 polymer ?
#
loop_
_entity_poly.entity_id
_entity_poly.type
_entity_poly.pdbx_seq_one_letter_code
_entity_poly.pdbx_strand_id
1 'polypeptide(L)' 'MVKLLTQDLEGLVGANFAVEPDPLKAAVLMRRRIEDKRKGLGLDAREVR' A
#
# COMPACT_ATOMS: atom_id res chain seq x y z
N MET A 1 18.79 5.56 -2.29
CA MET A 1 18.29 4.43 -1.48
C MET A 1 16.78 4.51 -1.24
N VAL A 2 16.26 5.61 -0.65
CA VAL A 2 14.83 5.74 -0.33
C VAL A 2 13.91 5.50 -1.54
N LYS A 3 14.20 6.12 -2.69
CA LYS A 3 13.40 5.97 -3.93
C LYS A 3 13.32 4.52 -4.43
N LEU A 4 14.43 3.77 -4.36
CA LEU A 4 14.47 2.36 -4.77
C LEU A 4 13.47 1.54 -3.96
N LEU A 5 13.49 1.70 -2.63
CA LEU A 5 12.64 0.93 -1.72
C LEU A 5 11.17 1.37 -1.74
N THR A 6 10.88 2.66 -2.01
CA THR A 6 9.53 3.21 -1.91
C THR A 6 8.78 3.28 -3.25
N GLN A 7 9.47 3.22 -4.40
CA GLN A 7 8.84 3.40 -5.72
C GLN A 7 9.25 2.32 -6.72
N ASP A 8 10.55 2.06 -6.88
CA ASP A 8 11.05 1.23 -7.98
C ASP A 8 10.74 -0.27 -7.77
N LEU A 9 10.52 -0.72 -6.53
CA LEU A 9 10.17 -2.13 -6.23
C LEU A 9 8.76 -2.52 -6.69
N GLU A 10 7.78 -1.61 -6.75
CA GLU A 10 6.39 -2.00 -7.04
C GLU A 10 6.27 -2.57 -8.46
N GLY A 11 6.98 -2.00 -9.44
CA GLY A 11 7.00 -2.49 -10.82
C GLY A 11 7.78 -3.79 -11.01
N LEU A 12 8.64 -4.18 -10.05
CA LEU A 12 9.48 -5.38 -10.14
C LEU A 12 8.90 -6.57 -9.36
N VAL A 13 8.40 -6.31 -8.15
CA VAL A 13 7.95 -7.36 -7.21
C VAL A 13 6.51 -7.16 -6.73
N GLY A 14 5.80 -6.12 -7.20
CA GLY A 14 4.42 -5.84 -6.78
C GLY A 14 4.31 -5.41 -5.31
N ALA A 15 5.39 -4.84 -4.74
CA ALA A 15 5.41 -4.31 -3.38
C ALA A 15 6.40 -3.15 -3.25
N ASN A 16 6.14 -2.24 -2.31
CA ASN A 16 7.04 -1.17 -1.93
C ASN A 16 7.00 -0.94 -0.41
N PHE A 17 8.06 -0.32 0.12
CA PHE A 17 8.05 0.16 1.50
C PHE A 17 7.38 1.54 1.56
N ALA A 18 6.48 1.72 2.52
CA ALA A 18 5.93 3.03 2.85
C ALA A 18 6.64 3.58 4.09
N VAL A 19 6.95 4.88 4.09
CA VAL A 19 7.53 5.59 5.24
C VAL A 19 6.52 6.65 5.66
N GLU A 20 5.87 6.45 6.81
CA GLU A 20 4.88 7.35 7.38
C GLU A 20 5.07 7.38 8.90
N PRO A 21 5.51 8.52 9.49
CA PRO A 21 5.77 8.61 10.92
C PRO A 21 4.51 8.71 11.78
N ASP A 22 3.37 9.14 11.22
CA ASP A 22 2.10 9.20 11.94
C ASP A 22 1.41 7.82 11.92
N PRO A 23 1.21 7.17 13.08
CA PRO A 23 0.64 5.82 13.13
C PRO A 23 -0.80 5.76 12.59
N LEU A 24 -1.58 6.84 12.70
CA LEU A 24 -2.94 6.88 12.16
C LEU A 24 -2.92 6.91 10.64
N LYS A 25 -2.03 7.71 10.05
CA LYS A 25 -1.85 7.74 8.59
C LYS A 25 -1.26 6.42 8.08
N ALA A 26 -0.32 5.83 8.81
CA ALA A 26 0.24 4.52 8.46
C ALA A 26 -0.84 3.43 8.43
N ALA A 27 -1.74 3.41 9.41
CA ALA A 27 -2.87 2.49 9.42
C ALA A 27 -3.80 2.67 8.21
N VAL A 28 -4.07 3.92 7.82
CA VAL A 28 -4.85 4.23 6.60
C VAL A 28 -4.14 3.73 5.34
N LEU A 29 -2.82 3.94 5.22
CA LEU A 29 -2.02 3.44 4.10
C LEU A 29 -2.07 1.91 3.99
N MET A 30 -1.91 1.20 5.11
CA MET A 30 -2.00 -0.27 5.15
C MET A 30 -3.39 -0.76 4.73
N ARG A 31 -4.45 -0.15 5.26
CA ARG A 31 -5.83 -0.51 4.89
C ARG A 31 -6.08 -0.29 3.40
N ARG A 32 -5.66 0.84 2.83
CA ARG A 32 -5.79 1.11 1.39
C ARG A 32 -5.10 0.02 0.56
N ARG A 33 -3.86 -0.34 0.91
CA ARG A 33 -3.11 -1.40 0.23
C ARG A 33 -3.84 -2.76 0.26
N ILE A 34 -4.47 -3.10 1.38
CA ILE A 34 -5.25 -4.34 1.51
C ILE A 34 -6.48 -4.30 0.61
N GLU A 35 -7.25 -3.20 0.63
CA GLU A 35 -8.48 -3.08 -0.17
C GLU A 35 -8.17 -3.05 -1.68
N ASP A 36 -7.07 -2.41 -2.10
CA ASP A 36 -6.60 -2.46 -3.49
C ASP A 36 -6.26 -3.89 -3.94
N LYS A 37 -5.59 -4.68 -3.07
CA LYS A 37 -5.30 -6.09 -3.35
C LYS A 37 -6.57 -6.94 -3.39
N ARG A 38 -7.53 -6.70 -2.48
CA ARG A 38 -8.84 -7.37 -2.51
C ARG A 38 -9.56 -7.12 -3.82
N LYS A 39 -9.61 -5.85 -4.26
CA LYS A 39 -10.19 -5.47 -5.55
C LYS A 39 -9.49 -6.16 -6.73
N GLY A 40 -8.15 -6.21 -6.72
CA GLY A 40 -7.37 -6.90 -7.75
C GLY A 40 -7.62 -8.41 -7.82
N LEU A 41 -8.06 -9.03 -6.72
CA LEU A 41 -8.47 -10.43 -6.63
C LEU A 41 -9.96 -10.66 -6.94
N GLY A 42 -10.72 -9.62 -7.28
CA GLY A 42 -12.17 -9.72 -7.50
C GLY A 42 -12.99 -9.92 -6.22
N LEU A 43 -12.42 -9.62 -5.05
CA LEU A 43 -13.11 -9.68 -3.77
C LEU A 43 -13.82 -8.35 -3.47
N ASP A 44 -14.85 -8.40 -2.62
CA ASP A 44 -15.48 -7.19 -2.09
C ASP A 44 -14.43 -6.27 -1.43
N ALA A 45 -14.43 -4.99 -1.81
CA ALA A 45 -13.44 -4.02 -1.35
C ALA A 45 -14.13 -2.75 -0.86
N ARG A 46 -13.64 -2.21 0.25
CA ARG A 46 -14.29 -1.11 0.98
C ARG A 46 -13.52 0.20 0.83
N GLU A 47 -14.25 1.32 0.86
CA GLU A 47 -13.64 2.64 0.90
C GLU A 47 -12.90 2.84 2.24
N VAL A 48 -11.65 3.30 2.16
CA VAL A 48 -10.81 3.60 3.32
C VAL A 48 -10.69 5.12 3.46
N ARG A 49 -11.46 5.67 4.39
CA ARG A 49 -11.35 7.05 4.88
C ARG A 49 -10.22 7.18 5.89
#